data_AF-A0A4Q2X450-F1
#
_entry.id   AF-A0A4Q2X450-F1
#
_cell.length_a   1.000
_cell.length_b   1.000
_cell.length_c   1.000
_cell.angle_alpha   90.00
_cell.angle_beta   90.00
_cell.angle_gamma   90.00
#
_symmetry.space_group_name_H-M   'P 1'
#
loop_
_entity.id
_entity.type
_entity.pdbx_description
1 polymer ?
#
loop_
_entity_poly.entity_id
_entity_poly.type
_entity_poly.pdbx_seq_one_letter_code
_entity_poly.pdbx_strand_id
1 'polypeptide(L)'
;MASSTHTAPETHTGVKIPVLEREKLILSGRSYHWITERICGVLENKQPFLWWLLFIPSALIALIGVGGGLTYLVSTGVGVWGMSNRVFWGFDITNFVFWIGIGHAGTLISAVLFLTRQNWRTSINRAAEAMTIFAVMCAGIFPAFHVGRVWFAWFLAPVPNA
;
A
#
# COMPACT_ATOMS: atom_id res chain seq x y z
N MET A 1 -4.97 14.16 -40.51
CA MET A 1 -5.01 15.57 -40.05
C MET A 1 -4.26 15.64 -38.73
N ALA A 2 -3.18 16.42 -38.67
CA ALA A 2 -2.26 16.48 -37.55
C ALA A 2 -2.90 17.21 -36.35
N SER A 3 -2.93 16.55 -35.19
CA SER A 3 -3.35 17.16 -33.92
C SER A 3 -2.15 17.83 -33.27
N SER A 4 -2.18 19.16 -33.20
CA SER A 4 -1.18 19.99 -32.53
C SER A 4 -1.14 19.67 -31.04
N THR A 5 -0.09 18.95 -30.62
CA THR A 5 0.17 18.71 -29.21
C THR A 5 0.68 20.00 -28.60
N HIS A 6 -0.18 20.72 -27.87
CA HIS A 6 0.23 21.85 -27.04
C HIS A 6 1.20 21.36 -25.96
N THR A 7 2.49 21.59 -26.16
CA THR A 7 3.50 21.52 -25.11
C THR A 7 3.29 22.71 -24.18
N ALA A 8 3.31 22.48 -22.86
CA ALA A 8 3.20 23.54 -21.88
C ALA A 8 4.36 24.54 -22.04
N PRO A 9 4.11 25.86 -22.01
CA PRO A 9 5.17 26.86 -22.19
C PRO A 9 6.06 26.94 -20.95
N GLU A 10 7.36 26.67 -21.12
CA GLU A 10 8.37 26.86 -20.06
C GLU A 10 8.59 28.37 -19.83
N THR A 11 8.08 28.88 -18.72
CA THR A 11 8.04 30.32 -18.37
C THR A 11 9.13 30.69 -17.36
N HIS A 12 10.40 30.46 -17.69
CA HIS A 12 11.52 30.91 -16.86
C HIS A 12 12.65 31.56 -17.68
N THR A 13 12.56 32.89 -17.84
CA THR A 13 13.59 33.76 -18.41
C THR A 13 14.62 34.19 -17.36
N GLY A 14 15.49 33.27 -16.93
CA GLY A 14 16.61 33.55 -16.01
C GLY A 14 17.87 32.80 -16.43
N VAL A 15 19.05 33.32 -16.10
CA VAL A 15 20.35 32.70 -16.38
C VAL A 15 20.40 31.32 -15.71
N LYS A 16 20.46 30.26 -16.51
CA LYS A 16 20.53 28.88 -16.03
C LYS A 16 21.95 28.57 -15.56
N ILE A 17 22.17 28.50 -14.25
CA ILE A 17 23.40 27.95 -13.69
C ILE A 17 23.27 26.42 -13.80
N PRO A 18 24.18 25.70 -14.50
CA PRO A 18 24.02 24.27 -14.78
C PRO A 18 23.94 23.38 -13.53
N VAL A 19 24.47 23.84 -12.38
CA VAL A 19 24.37 23.11 -11.09
C VAL A 19 23.00 23.23 -10.42
N LEU A 20 22.18 24.23 -10.80
CA LEU A 20 20.84 24.47 -10.23
C LEU A 20 19.71 23.97 -11.15
N GLU A 21 20.04 23.48 -12.34
CA GLU A 21 19.04 22.95 -13.27
C GLU A 21 18.53 21.61 -12.75
N ARG A 22 17.25 21.57 -12.39
CA ARG A 22 16.61 20.32 -11.94
C ARG A 22 16.55 19.36 -13.11
N GLU A 23 16.95 18.11 -12.85
CA GLU A 23 16.80 17.05 -13.84
C GLU A 23 15.33 16.87 -14.23
N LYS A 24 15.09 16.68 -15.53
CA LYS A 24 13.76 16.47 -16.07
C LYS A 24 13.23 15.11 -15.64
N LEU A 25 12.27 15.11 -14.71
CA LEU A 25 11.67 13.88 -14.18
C LEU A 25 10.83 13.09 -15.20
N ILE A 26 10.29 13.76 -16.22
CA ILE A 26 9.46 13.15 -17.27
C ILE A 26 10.20 13.27 -18.61
N LEU A 27 10.91 12.21 -19.00
CA LEU A 27 11.79 12.26 -20.17
C LEU A 27 11.01 12.42 -21.49
N SER A 28 9.86 11.75 -21.61
CA SER A 28 9.16 11.51 -22.88
C SER A 28 8.21 12.62 -23.36
N GLY A 29 8.11 13.76 -22.66
CA GLY A 29 7.39 14.95 -23.14
C GLY A 29 5.93 14.73 -23.56
N ARG A 30 5.20 13.85 -22.86
CA ARG A 30 3.83 13.44 -23.20
C ARG A 30 2.79 14.50 -22.79
N SER A 31 1.67 14.56 -23.51
CA SER A 31 0.55 15.45 -23.20
C SER A 31 -0.32 14.92 -22.05
N TYR A 32 -1.08 15.80 -21.40
CA TYR A 32 -2.03 15.40 -20.34
C TYR A 32 -3.11 14.43 -20.82
N HIS A 33 -3.58 14.60 -22.06
CA HIS A 33 -4.53 13.68 -22.67
C HIS A 33 -3.94 12.26 -22.79
N TRP A 34 -2.69 12.13 -23.25
CA TRP A 34 -2.01 10.84 -23.33
C TRP A 34 -1.88 10.15 -21.96
N ILE A 35 -1.60 10.90 -20.90
CA ILE A 35 -1.52 10.36 -19.53
C ILE A 35 -2.88 9.81 -19.09
N THR A 36 -3.94 10.55 -19.36
CA THR A 36 -5.32 10.16 -19.00
C THR A 36 -5.71 8.86 -19.71
N GLU A 37 -5.58 8.82 -21.03
CA GLU A 37 -5.83 7.61 -21.83
C GLU A 37 -5.00 6.42 -21.34
N ARG A 38 -3.74 6.65 -20.97
CA ARG A 38 -2.87 5.58 -20.49
C ARG A 38 -3.30 5.01 -19.13
N ILE A 39 -3.77 5.85 -18.21
CA ILE A 39 -4.22 5.44 -16.87
C ILE A 39 -5.61 4.79 -16.96
N CYS A 40 -6.56 5.44 -17.65
CA CYS A 40 -7.91 4.91 -17.84
C CYS A 40 -7.88 3.59 -18.62
N GLY A 41 -6.96 3.44 -19.57
CA GLY A 41 -6.74 2.21 -20.30
C GLY A 41 -6.38 1.00 -19.43
N VAL A 42 -5.87 1.19 -18.20
CA VAL A 42 -5.66 0.06 -17.26
C VAL A 42 -6.99 -0.53 -16.78
N LEU A 43 -8.03 0.30 -16.66
CA LEU A 43 -9.38 -0.09 -16.23
C LEU A 43 -10.26 -0.54 -17.41
N GLU A 44 -10.16 0.16 -18.54
CA GLU A 44 -11.05 -0.06 -19.68
C GLU A 44 -10.68 -1.27 -20.53
N ASN A 45 -9.38 -1.59 -20.63
CA ASN A 45 -8.92 -2.71 -21.45
C ASN A 45 -9.02 -4.05 -20.71
N LYS A 46 -9.17 -5.11 -21.50
CA LYS A 46 -9.11 -6.48 -20.98
C LYS A 46 -7.76 -6.73 -20.29
N GLN A 47 -7.82 -7.20 -19.06
CA GLN A 47 -6.61 -7.49 -18.28
C GLN A 47 -5.79 -8.61 -18.94
N PRO A 48 -4.45 -8.46 -18.96
CA PRO A 48 -3.57 -9.44 -19.58
C PRO A 48 -3.67 -10.78 -18.84
N PHE A 49 -3.42 -11.87 -19.55
CA PHE A 49 -3.45 -13.22 -18.96
C PHE A 49 -2.55 -13.35 -17.73
N LEU A 50 -1.38 -12.71 -17.76
CA LEU A 50 -0.43 -12.70 -16.64
C LEU A 50 -1.03 -12.11 -15.35
N TRP A 51 -1.93 -11.13 -15.47
CA TRP A 51 -2.60 -10.54 -14.31
C TRP A 51 -3.47 -11.58 -13.61
N TRP A 52 -4.26 -12.35 -14.36
CA TRP A 52 -5.10 -13.43 -13.80
C TRP A 52 -4.27 -14.58 -13.24
N LEU A 53 -3.16 -14.92 -13.92
CA LEU A 53 -2.24 -15.95 -13.47
C LEU A 53 -1.62 -15.64 -12.10
N LEU A 54 -1.37 -14.36 -11.79
CA LEU A 54 -0.84 -13.94 -10.49
C LEU A 54 -1.94 -13.68 -9.47
N PHE A 55 -3.05 -13.08 -9.90
CA PHE A 55 -4.14 -12.69 -9.01
C PHE A 55 -4.89 -13.90 -8.43
N ILE A 56 -5.26 -14.89 -9.25
CA ILE A 56 -6.07 -16.02 -8.79
C ILE A 56 -5.34 -16.85 -7.73
N PRO A 57 -4.07 -17.28 -7.92
CA PRO A 57 -3.36 -18.01 -6.88
C PRO A 57 -3.13 -17.17 -5.63
N SER A 58 -2.80 -15.89 -5.76
CA SER A 58 -2.61 -14.99 -4.60
C SER A 58 -3.91 -14.85 -3.78
N ALA A 59 -5.06 -14.70 -4.46
CA ALA A 59 -6.37 -14.62 -3.83
C ALA A 59 -6.76 -15.94 -3.14
N LEU A 60 -6.46 -17.09 -3.76
CA LEU A 60 -6.71 -18.41 -3.16
C LEU A 60 -5.84 -18.64 -1.92
N ILE A 61 -4.56 -18.29 -1.98
CA ILE A 61 -3.65 -18.38 -0.84
C ILE A 61 -4.13 -17.48 0.30
N ALA A 62 -4.56 -16.24 0.00
CA ALA A 62 -5.12 -15.36 1.01
C ALA A 62 -6.41 -15.94 1.62
N LEU A 63 -7.33 -16.47 0.80
CA LEU A 63 -8.58 -17.04 1.28
C LEU A 63 -8.36 -18.26 2.18
N ILE A 64 -7.53 -19.21 1.74
CA ILE A 64 -7.28 -20.46 2.47
C ILE A 64 -6.35 -20.21 3.66
N GLY A 65 -5.24 -19.50 3.43
CA GLY A 65 -4.22 -19.26 4.44
C GLY A 65 -4.69 -18.30 5.54
N VAL A 66 -5.25 -17.14 5.16
CA VAL A 66 -5.75 -16.17 6.14
C VAL A 66 -7.16 -16.56 6.59
N GLY A 67 -8.12 -16.70 5.69
CA GLY A 67 -9.50 -17.02 6.07
C GLY A 67 -9.64 -18.38 6.78
N GLY A 68 -9.11 -19.44 6.16
CA GLY A 68 -9.11 -20.78 6.75
C GLY A 68 -8.24 -20.88 8.00
N GLY A 69 -7.02 -20.33 7.97
CA GLY A 69 -6.10 -20.34 9.10
C GLY A 69 -6.61 -19.59 10.33
N LEU A 70 -7.23 -18.42 10.15
CA LEU A 70 -7.84 -17.67 11.24
C LEU A 70 -9.07 -18.38 11.81
N THR A 71 -9.89 -19.01 10.96
CA THR A 71 -11.03 -19.80 11.42
C THR A 71 -10.57 -20.97 12.30
N TYR A 72 -9.53 -21.68 11.85
CA TYR A 72 -8.92 -22.76 12.62
C TYR A 72 -8.37 -22.24 13.96
N LEU A 73 -7.62 -21.13 13.95
CA LEU A 73 -7.06 -20.50 15.14
C LEU A 73 -8.14 -20.13 16.17
N VAL A 74 -9.24 -19.51 15.74
CA VAL A 74 -10.32 -19.12 16.66
C VAL A 74 -11.04 -20.36 17.22
N SER A 75 -11.18 -21.42 16.42
CA SER A 75 -11.87 -22.63 16.86
C SER A 75 -11.04 -23.52 17.80
N THR A 76 -9.70 -23.50 17.68
CA THR A 76 -8.80 -24.39 18.44
C THR A 76 -7.94 -23.67 19.48
N GLY A 77 -7.86 -22.34 19.41
CA GLY A 77 -7.10 -21.50 20.32
C GLY A 77 -5.70 -21.12 19.80
N VAL A 78 -5.11 -20.09 20.44
CA VAL A 78 -3.83 -19.48 20.02
C VAL A 78 -2.62 -20.41 20.22
N GLY A 79 -2.76 -21.47 21.01
CA GLY A 79 -1.71 -22.48 21.21
C GLY A 79 -1.25 -23.17 19.93
N VAL A 80 -2.07 -23.17 18.87
CA VAL A 80 -1.70 -23.71 17.55
C VAL A 80 -0.47 -23.02 16.95
N TRP A 81 -0.20 -21.76 17.32
CA TRP A 81 1.00 -21.06 16.86
C TRP A 81 2.30 -21.52 17.53
N GLY A 82 2.25 -22.49 18.45
CA GLY A 82 3.44 -23.11 19.04
C GLY A 82 4.17 -22.22 20.05
N MET A 83 3.48 -21.24 20.62
CA MET A 83 4.01 -20.39 21.68
C MET A 83 4.22 -21.18 22.96
N SER A 84 5.20 -20.75 23.77
CA SER A 84 5.49 -21.37 25.06
C SER A 84 5.23 -20.39 26.20
N ASN A 85 5.17 -20.88 27.43
CA ASN A 85 5.10 -20.03 28.62
C ASN A 85 6.37 -19.19 28.90
N ARG A 86 7.42 -19.33 28.08
CA ARG A 86 8.62 -18.50 28.13
C ARG A 86 8.67 -17.48 26.99
N VAL A 87 8.01 -17.79 25.88
CA VAL A 87 7.96 -16.95 24.67
C VAL A 87 6.51 -16.85 24.25
N PHE A 88 5.85 -15.81 24.76
CA PHE A 88 4.42 -15.56 24.57
C PHE A 88 4.09 -14.88 23.24
N TRP A 89 5.09 -14.31 22.55
CA TRP A 89 4.95 -13.62 21.25
C TRP A 89 5.95 -14.20 20.27
N GLY A 90 5.50 -14.45 19.05
CA GLY A 90 6.31 -15.03 17.98
C GLY A 90 6.00 -14.38 16.65
N PHE A 91 5.55 -15.19 15.69
CA PHE A 91 5.23 -14.70 14.34
C PHE A 91 4.05 -13.74 14.30
N ASP A 92 3.13 -13.82 15.26
CA ASP A 92 1.99 -12.93 15.36
C ASP A 92 2.41 -11.46 15.53
N ILE A 93 3.22 -11.15 16.54
CA ILE A 93 3.70 -9.78 16.79
C ILE A 93 4.82 -9.41 15.82
N THR A 94 5.67 -10.35 15.43
CA THR A 94 6.73 -10.08 14.44
C THR A 94 6.12 -9.66 13.10
N ASN A 95 5.09 -10.35 12.62
CA ASN A 95 4.41 -9.97 11.39
C ASN A 95 3.59 -8.69 11.55
N PHE A 96 2.96 -8.46 12.70
CA PHE A 96 2.30 -7.18 12.99
C PHE A 96 3.24 -6.00 12.78
N VAL A 97 4.42 -6.02 13.43
CA VAL A 97 5.41 -4.93 13.32
C VAL A 97 5.98 -4.84 11.90
N PHE A 98 6.20 -5.98 11.24
CA PHE A 98 6.65 -6.01 9.85
C PHE A 98 5.67 -5.29 8.90
N TRP A 99 4.37 -5.60 9.00
CA TRP A 99 3.35 -4.99 8.15
C TRP A 99 3.16 -3.49 8.46
N ILE A 100 3.19 -3.10 9.73
CA ILE A 100 3.19 -1.66 10.09
C ILE A 100 4.43 -0.95 9.53
N GLY A 101 5.60 -1.59 9.59
CA GLY A 101 6.84 -1.09 8.99
C GLY A 101 6.71 -0.81 7.49
N ILE A 102 6.10 -1.72 6.73
CA ILE A 102 5.81 -1.50 5.30
C ILE A 102 4.88 -0.29 5.11
N GLY A 103 3.85 -0.15 5.96
CA GLY A 103 2.93 0.98 5.90
C GLY A 103 3.61 2.34 6.10
N HIS A 104 4.59 2.43 6.99
CA HIS A 104 5.33 3.68 7.24
C HIS A 104 6.02 4.23 5.98
N ALA A 105 6.59 3.36 5.15
CA ALA A 105 7.22 3.78 3.91
C ALA A 105 6.25 4.53 2.98
N GLY A 106 4.99 4.09 2.90
CA GLY A 106 3.99 4.75 2.06
C GLY A 106 3.51 6.10 2.61
N THR A 107 3.37 6.22 3.93
CA THR A 107 3.04 7.51 4.57
C THR A 107 4.18 8.53 4.44
N LEU A 108 5.44 8.08 4.46
CA LEU A 108 6.59 8.94 4.21
C LEU A 108 6.57 9.49 2.78
N ILE A 109 6.31 8.63 1.79
CA ILE A 109 6.26 9.03 0.39
C ILE A 109 5.11 10.01 0.13
N SER A 110 3.97 9.85 0.78
CA SER A 110 2.78 10.70 0.55
C SER A 110 2.81 12.02 1.33
N ALA A 111 3.16 11.99 2.62
CA ALA A 111 3.14 13.18 3.47
C ALA A 111 4.50 13.90 3.53
N VAL A 112 5.58 13.19 3.84
CA VAL A 112 6.90 13.83 4.08
C VAL A 112 7.49 14.39 2.79
N LEU A 113 7.40 13.66 1.67
CA LEU A 113 7.84 14.18 0.37
C LEU A 113 6.99 15.35 -0.12
N PHE A 114 5.72 15.42 0.30
CA PHE A 114 4.89 16.59 0.02
C PHE A 114 5.36 17.81 0.81
N LEU A 115 5.60 17.67 2.12
CA LEU A 115 6.12 18.76 2.97
C LEU A 115 7.47 19.28 2.50
N THR A 116 8.37 18.39 2.08
CA THR A 116 9.69 18.74 1.54
C THR A 116 9.66 19.18 0.06
N ARG A 117 8.46 19.39 -0.50
CA ARG A 117 8.21 19.87 -1.88
C ARG A 117 8.95 19.06 -2.96
N GLN A 118 9.01 17.75 -2.78
CA GLN A 118 9.61 16.84 -3.74
C GLN A 118 8.60 16.46 -4.83
N ASN A 119 8.86 16.92 -6.06
CA ASN A 119 7.93 16.75 -7.19
C ASN A 119 7.93 15.32 -7.78
N TRP A 120 8.99 14.54 -7.54
CA TRP A 120 9.13 13.17 -8.06
C TRP A 120 8.15 12.17 -7.44
N ARG A 121 7.62 12.45 -6.25
CA ARG A 121 6.59 11.60 -5.60
C ARG A 121 5.32 11.44 -6.46
N THR A 122 5.05 12.38 -7.37
CA THR A 122 3.80 12.46 -8.14
C THR A 122 3.52 11.19 -8.95
N SER A 123 4.56 10.50 -9.44
CA SER A 123 4.40 9.26 -10.22
C SER A 123 4.10 8.02 -9.36
N ILE A 124 4.39 8.06 -8.06
CA ILE A 124 4.29 6.89 -7.16
C ILE A 124 3.28 7.08 -6.01
N ASN A 125 2.81 8.30 -5.76
CA ASN A 125 2.02 8.64 -4.56
C ASN A 125 0.81 7.72 -4.35
N ARG A 126 0.02 7.50 -5.41
CA ARG A 126 -1.21 6.68 -5.34
C ARG A 126 -0.91 5.20 -5.05
N ALA A 127 0.19 4.68 -5.60
CA ALA A 127 0.62 3.30 -5.33
C ALA A 127 1.13 3.16 -3.89
N ALA A 128 1.85 4.16 -3.38
CA ALA A 128 2.33 4.20 -1.99
C ALA A 128 1.18 4.32 -0.98
N GLU A 129 0.15 5.12 -1.27
CA GLU A 129 -1.08 5.19 -0.46
C GLU A 129 -1.82 3.85 -0.44
N ALA A 130 -2.03 3.23 -1.61
CA ALA A 130 -2.66 1.92 -1.70
C ALA A 130 -1.87 0.84 -0.91
N MET A 131 -0.54 0.81 -1.07
CA MET A 131 0.34 -0.06 -0.31
C MET A 131 0.16 0.11 1.20
N THR A 132 0.05 1.35 1.68
CA THR A 132 -0.18 1.65 3.10
C THR A 132 -1.50 1.08 3.59
N ILE A 133 -2.59 1.27 2.84
CA ILE A 133 -3.91 0.78 3.21
C ILE A 133 -3.92 -0.75 3.29
N PHE A 134 -3.35 -1.44 2.29
CA PHE A 134 -3.24 -2.89 2.32
C PHE A 134 -2.35 -3.40 3.46
N ALA A 135 -1.22 -2.74 3.71
CA ALA A 135 -0.31 -3.10 4.80
C ALA A 135 -0.99 -2.95 6.17
N VAL A 136 -1.74 -1.87 6.40
CA VAL A 136 -2.47 -1.65 7.65
C VAL A 136 -3.62 -2.65 7.81
N MET A 137 -4.33 -3.00 6.73
CA MET A 137 -5.35 -4.06 6.78
C MET A 137 -4.75 -5.41 7.18
N CYS A 138 -3.61 -5.80 6.59
CA CYS A 138 -2.89 -7.01 6.99
C CYS A 138 -2.38 -6.92 8.44
N ALA A 139 -1.83 -5.78 8.85
CA ALA A 139 -1.35 -5.56 10.20
C ALA A 139 -2.47 -5.69 11.24
N GLY A 140 -3.64 -5.10 10.98
CA GLY A 140 -4.77 -5.06 11.91
C GLY A 140 -5.35 -6.44 12.28
N ILE A 141 -5.11 -7.45 11.46
CA ILE A 141 -5.53 -8.84 11.74
C ILE A 141 -4.79 -9.38 12.97
N PHE A 142 -3.49 -9.15 13.10
CA PHE A 142 -2.69 -9.71 14.19
C PHE A 142 -3.15 -9.27 15.59
N PRO A 143 -3.30 -7.96 15.92
CA PRO A 143 -3.82 -7.52 17.22
C PRO A 143 -5.24 -8.01 17.51
N ALA A 144 -6.06 -8.19 16.48
CA ALA A 144 -7.40 -8.73 16.66
C ALA A 144 -7.39 -10.23 17.04
N PHE A 145 -6.53 -11.04 16.42
CA PHE A 145 -6.58 -12.50 16.56
C PHE A 145 -5.54 -13.09 17.54
N HIS A 146 -4.48 -12.35 17.92
CA HIS A 146 -3.48 -12.88 18.86
C HIS A 146 -3.96 -12.93 20.33
N VAL A 147 -5.06 -12.27 20.67
CA VAL A 147 -5.53 -12.09 22.06
C VAL A 147 -6.24 -13.30 22.66
N GLY A 148 -6.39 -14.41 21.91
CA GLY A 148 -7.01 -15.65 22.39
C GLY A 148 -8.54 -15.62 22.41
N ARG A 149 -9.13 -14.55 22.92
CA ARG A 149 -10.59 -14.35 22.97
C ARG A 149 -10.98 -13.14 22.13
N VAL A 150 -10.92 -13.31 20.81
CA VAL A 150 -11.18 -12.23 19.83
C VAL A 150 -12.53 -11.54 20.04
N TRP A 151 -13.55 -12.27 20.52
CA TRP A 151 -14.88 -11.72 20.79
C TRP A 151 -14.93 -10.70 21.95
N PHE A 152 -13.87 -10.57 22.75
CA PHE A 152 -13.72 -9.52 23.76
C PHE A 152 -12.81 -8.38 23.31
N ALA A 153 -12.35 -8.35 22.06
CA ALA A 153 -11.47 -7.29 21.55
C ALA A 153 -12.12 -5.89 21.67
N TRP A 154 -13.44 -5.79 21.67
CA TRP A 154 -14.15 -4.53 21.84
C TRP A 154 -13.95 -3.86 23.21
N PHE A 155 -13.52 -4.61 24.25
CA PHE A 155 -13.12 -4.04 25.54
C PHE A 155 -11.88 -3.14 25.48
N LEU A 156 -11.12 -3.19 24.38
CA LEU A 156 -9.99 -2.28 24.15
C LEU A 156 -10.45 -0.86 23.81
N ALA A 157 -11.66 -0.71 23.27
CA ALA A 157 -12.21 0.59 22.97
C ALA A 157 -12.73 1.26 24.25
N PRO A 158 -12.58 2.57 24.42
CA PRO A 158 -13.10 3.31 25.56
C PRO A 158 -14.63 3.48 25.44
N VAL A 159 -15.36 2.37 25.55
CA VAL A 159 -16.83 2.36 25.55
C VAL A 159 -17.32 2.65 26.97
N PRO A 160 -18.22 3.62 27.18
CA PRO A 160 -18.80 3.87 28.48
C PRO A 160 -19.49 2.61 29.01
N ASN A 161 -19.21 2.26 30.26
CA ASN A 161 -19.90 1.19 30.98
C ASN A 161 -20.73 1.85 32.08
N ALA A 162 -22.02 1.53 32.15
CA ALA A 162 -22.94 2.04 33.17
C ALA A 162 -22.85 1.21 34.45
#